data_AF-A0A925ZIA9-F1
#
_entry.id   AF-A0A925ZIA9-F1
#
_cell.length_a   1.000
_cell.length_b   1.000
_cell.length_c   1.000
_cell.angle_alpha   90.00
_cell.angle_beta   90.00
_cell.angle_gamma   90.00
#
_symmetry.space_group_name_H-M   'P 1'
#
loop_
_entity.id
_entity.type
_entity.pdbx_description
1 polymer ?
#
loop_
_entity_poly.entity_id
_entity_poly.type
_entity_poly.pdbx_seq_one_letter_code
_entity_poly.pdbx_strand_id
1 'polypeptide(L)'
;AIDYARAGNGPSIIECKTFRAYGHGDHDDDRAAKYRDPKEVERGRERDPIAVCRKRLIELGYLKGEAAKAYQAEGKHAAEASDEDFPAEVVQYMKEGIEFAIKSPLPAAEEGAMWVFKEN
;
A
#
# COMPACT_ATOMS: atom_id res chain seq x y z
N ALA A 1 2.87 1.32 23.68
CA ALA A 1 4.05 0.54 23.23
C ALA A 1 5.26 1.44 23.03
N ILE A 2 5.22 2.44 22.13
CA ILE A 2 6.36 3.36 21.89
C ILE A 2 6.77 4.11 23.17
N ASP A 3 5.84 4.85 23.79
CA ASP A 3 6.14 5.59 25.03
C ASP A 3 6.50 4.66 26.19
N TYR A 4 5.91 3.47 26.23
CA TYR A 4 6.23 2.43 27.21
C TYR A 4 7.70 2.00 27.12
N ALA A 5 8.19 1.73 25.91
CA ALA A 5 9.59 1.41 25.66
C ALA A 5 10.52 2.61 25.93
N ARG A 6 10.13 3.83 25.50
CA ARG A 6 10.89 5.07 25.77
C ARG A 6 11.03 5.38 27.26
N ALA A 7 10.04 5.00 28.06
CA ALA A 7 10.07 5.12 29.52
C ALA A 7 10.91 4.05 30.22
N GLY A 8 11.59 3.16 29.47
CA GLY A 8 12.50 2.16 30.04
C GLY A 8 11.81 0.88 30.53
N ASN A 9 10.54 0.67 30.22
CA ASN A 9 9.79 -0.50 30.70
C ASN A 9 10.00 -1.77 29.85
N GLY A 10 10.91 -1.73 28.88
CA GLY A 10 11.22 -2.86 27.99
C GLY A 10 10.34 -2.93 26.73
N PRO A 11 10.48 -4.00 25.93
CA PRO A 11 9.79 -4.15 24.65
C PRO A 11 8.31 -4.53 24.81
N SER A 12 7.54 -4.40 23.72
CA SER A 12 6.16 -4.88 23.63
C SER A 12 5.98 -5.70 22.34
N ILE A 13 5.07 -6.67 22.37
CA ILE A 13 4.58 -7.34 21.16
C ILE A 13 3.28 -6.67 20.73
N ILE A 14 3.17 -6.32 19.45
CA ILE A 14 1.95 -5.77 18.84
C ILE A 14 1.57 -6.67 17.68
N GLU A 15 0.39 -7.27 17.72
CA GLU A 15 -0.17 -8.05 16.62
C GLU A 15 -1.13 -7.18 15.80
N CYS A 16 -0.66 -6.68 14.65
CA CYS A 16 -1.48 -5.91 13.71
C CYS A 16 -2.21 -6.85 12.75
N LYS A 17 -3.41 -7.31 13.14
CA LYS A 17 -4.25 -8.15 12.29
C LYS A 17 -4.72 -7.36 11.06
N THR A 18 -4.20 -7.74 9.90
CA THR A 18 -4.48 -7.12 8.60
C THR A 18 -4.87 -8.16 7.55
N PHE A 19 -5.13 -7.71 6.33
CA PHE A 19 -5.56 -8.54 5.23
C PHE A 19 -4.83 -8.17 3.93
N ARG A 20 -4.28 -9.17 3.22
CA ARG A 20 -3.63 -8.98 1.91
C ARG A 20 -4.65 -9.18 0.80
N ALA A 21 -4.98 -8.12 0.08
CA ALA A 21 -6.00 -8.13 -0.96
C ALA A 21 -5.66 -8.99 -2.18
N TYR A 22 -4.36 -9.15 -2.48
CA TYR A 22 -3.82 -9.88 -3.63
C TYR A 22 -3.06 -11.14 -3.23
N GLY A 23 -2.50 -11.86 -4.20
CA GLY A 23 -1.61 -13.01 -4.04
C GLY A 23 -0.31 -12.66 -3.31
N HIS A 24 0.55 -13.66 -3.08
CA HIS A 24 1.82 -13.47 -2.37
C HIS A 24 2.82 -12.64 -3.17
N GLY A 25 2.74 -12.72 -4.50
CA GLY A 25 3.41 -11.88 -5.46
C GLY A 25 2.82 -12.13 -6.85
N ASP A 26 3.41 -11.52 -7.88
CA ASP A 26 2.85 -11.51 -9.25
C ASP A 26 2.61 -12.91 -9.83
N HIS A 27 3.44 -13.89 -9.46
CA HIS A 27 3.32 -15.28 -9.91
C HIS A 27 2.23 -16.09 -9.18
N ASP A 28 1.58 -15.48 -8.17
CA ASP A 28 0.65 -16.13 -7.25
C ASP A 28 -0.78 -15.55 -7.32
N ASP A 29 -1.05 -14.54 -8.15
CA ASP A 29 -2.39 -13.92 -8.22
C ASP A 29 -3.48 -14.89 -8.69
N ASP A 30 -3.26 -15.61 -9.80
CA ASP A 30 -4.20 -16.66 -10.27
C ASP A 30 -4.28 -17.87 -9.32
N ARG A 31 -3.25 -18.06 -8.51
CA ARG A 31 -3.14 -19.18 -7.57
C ARG A 31 -3.73 -18.84 -6.21
N ALA A 32 -3.88 -17.56 -5.87
CA ALA A 32 -4.51 -17.10 -4.65
C ALA A 32 -5.93 -17.65 -4.49
N ALA A 33 -6.68 -17.77 -5.60
CA ALA A 33 -8.01 -18.37 -5.62
C ALA A 33 -8.03 -19.89 -5.32
N LYS A 34 -6.87 -20.57 -5.35
CA LYS A 34 -6.77 -22.02 -5.11
C LYS A 34 -6.58 -22.38 -3.64
N TYR A 35 -6.09 -21.46 -2.81
CA TYR A 35 -5.79 -21.73 -1.40
C TYR A 35 -6.48 -20.77 -0.42
N ARG A 36 -7.28 -19.82 -0.92
CA ARG A 36 -8.03 -18.87 -0.10
C ARG A 36 -9.52 -19.03 -0.37
N ASP A 37 -10.31 -19.05 0.69
CA ASP A 37 -11.76 -19.01 0.56
C ASP A 37 -12.16 -17.62 0.01
N PRO A 38 -12.90 -17.56 -1.12
CA PRO A 38 -13.41 -16.31 -1.67
C PRO A 38 -14.16 -15.44 -0.66
N LYS A 39 -14.90 -16.06 0.28
CA LYS A 39 -15.64 -15.34 1.33
C LYS A 39 -14.71 -14.65 2.32
N GLU A 40 -13.57 -15.27 2.63
CA GLU A 40 -12.57 -14.62 3.47
C GLU A 40 -11.92 -13.45 2.75
N VAL A 41 -11.80 -13.54 1.42
CA VAL A 41 -11.28 -12.45 0.61
C VAL A 41 -12.23 -11.26 0.57
N GLU A 42 -13.51 -11.53 0.34
CA GLU A 42 -14.57 -10.52 0.36
C GLU A 42 -14.63 -9.79 1.71
N ARG A 43 -14.75 -10.53 2.83
CA ARG A 43 -14.71 -9.97 4.20
C ARG A 43 -13.41 -9.19 4.49
N GLY A 44 -12.31 -9.59 3.86
CA GLY A 44 -11.05 -8.86 3.91
C GLY A 44 -11.14 -7.49 3.23
N ARG A 45 -11.71 -7.45 2.03
CA ARG A 45 -11.90 -6.23 1.23
C ARG A 45 -12.92 -5.27 1.83
N GLU A 46 -13.98 -5.77 2.47
CA GLU A 46 -14.93 -4.92 3.21
C GLU A 46 -14.30 -4.10 4.34
N ARG A 47 -13.13 -4.53 4.82
CA ARG A 47 -12.37 -3.85 5.89
C ARG A 47 -11.20 -3.05 5.35
N ASP A 48 -11.28 -2.60 4.10
CA ASP A 48 -10.28 -1.72 3.50
C ASP A 48 -10.00 -0.52 4.44
N PRO A 49 -8.76 -0.38 4.93
CA PRO A 49 -8.40 0.68 5.87
C PRO A 49 -8.60 2.08 5.28
N ILE A 50 -8.52 2.25 3.95
CA ILE A 50 -8.76 3.54 3.28
C ILE A 50 -10.23 3.91 3.43
N ALA A 51 -11.14 3.00 3.07
CA ALA A 51 -12.58 3.23 3.18
C ALA A 51 -13.02 3.43 4.65
N VAL A 52 -12.48 2.63 5.57
CA VAL A 52 -12.73 2.77 7.02
C VAL A 52 -12.25 4.14 7.53
N CYS A 53 -11.05 4.57 7.14
CA CYS A 53 -10.49 5.86 7.53
C CYS A 53 -11.33 7.01 6.97
N ARG A 54 -11.71 6.96 5.69
CA ARG A 54 -12.54 7.99 5.05
C ARG A 54 -13.87 8.15 5.78
N LYS A 55 -14.57 7.05 6.06
CA LYS A 55 -15.83 7.07 6.84
C LYS A 55 -15.61 7.75 8.19
N ARG A 56 -14.53 7.40 8.89
CA ARG A 56 -14.20 7.98 10.21
C ARG A 56 -13.92 9.47 10.14
N LEU A 57 -13.19 9.93 9.11
CA LEU A 57 -12.89 11.35 8.92
C LEU A 57 -14.13 12.18 8.58
N ILE A 58 -15.09 11.61 7.83
CA ILE A 58 -16.38 12.24 7.55
C ILE A 58 -17.20 12.38 8.83
N GLU A 59 -17.32 11.31 9.62
CA GLU A 59 -18.04 11.31 10.91
C GLU A 59 -17.48 12.34 11.90
N LEU A 60 -16.15 12.48 11.94
CA LEU A 60 -15.46 13.46 12.78
C LEU A 60 -15.50 14.88 12.19
N GLY A 61 -15.99 15.04 10.96
CA GLY A 61 -16.11 16.33 10.29
C GLY A 61 -14.80 16.89 9.72
N TYR A 62 -13.74 16.09 9.65
CA TYR A 62 -12.44 16.46 9.07
C TYR A 62 -12.43 16.37 7.53
N LEU A 63 -13.30 15.54 6.95
CA LEU A 63 -13.41 15.37 5.49
C LEU A 63 -14.85 15.63 5.02
N LYS A 64 -15.04 16.58 4.10
CA LYS A 64 -16.37 17.04 3.63
C LYS A 64 -16.36 17.46 2.17
N GLY A 65 -17.53 17.53 1.56
CA GLY A 65 -17.73 18.11 0.23
C GLY A 65 -17.05 17.30 -0.88
N GLU A 66 -16.56 17.99 -1.90
CA GLU A 66 -15.89 17.37 -3.06
C GLU A 66 -14.65 16.57 -2.67
N ALA A 67 -13.93 16.97 -1.63
CA ALA A 67 -12.76 16.22 -1.14
C ALA A 67 -13.12 14.80 -0.68
N ALA A 68 -14.34 14.57 -0.17
CA ALA A 68 -14.79 13.24 0.24
C ALA A 68 -15.07 12.31 -0.97
N LYS A 69 -15.18 12.86 -2.18
CA LYS A 69 -15.45 12.14 -3.44
C LYS A 69 -14.19 11.90 -4.27
N ALA A 70 -13.05 12.44 -3.86
CA ALA A 70 -11.79 12.33 -4.60
C ALA A 70 -11.16 10.93 -4.58
N TYR A 71 -11.71 9.99 -3.78
CA TYR A 71 -11.17 8.64 -3.57
C TYR A 71 -11.98 7.59 -4.34
N GLN A 72 -12.04 7.70 -5.67
CA GLN A 72 -12.94 6.89 -6.51
C GLN A 72 -12.43 5.46 -6.76
N ALA A 73 -11.14 5.22 -6.51
CA ALA A 73 -10.54 3.90 -6.58
C ALA A 73 -10.93 2.97 -5.41
N GLU A 74 -11.52 3.48 -4.33
CA GLU A 74 -11.98 2.65 -3.20
C GLU A 74 -12.95 1.56 -3.68
N GLY A 75 -12.68 0.31 -3.29
CA GLY A 75 -13.52 -0.83 -3.64
C GLY A 75 -13.32 -1.39 -5.05
N LYS A 76 -12.50 -0.75 -5.89
CA LYS A 76 -12.13 -1.27 -7.21
C LYS A 76 -10.97 -2.28 -7.11
N HIS A 77 -10.96 -3.27 -7.99
CA HIS A 77 -9.75 -4.06 -8.23
C HIS A 77 -8.73 -3.23 -9.02
N ALA A 78 -7.44 -3.55 -8.88
CA ALA A 78 -6.37 -2.84 -9.60
C ALA A 78 -6.55 -2.90 -11.12
N ALA A 79 -7.15 -3.98 -11.65
CA ALA A 79 -7.47 -4.11 -13.08
C ALA A 79 -8.65 -3.24 -13.54
N GLU A 80 -9.44 -2.70 -12.60
CA GLU A 80 -10.62 -1.87 -12.86
C GLU A 80 -10.36 -0.38 -12.58
N ALA A 81 -9.30 -0.08 -11.82
CA ALA A 81 -8.90 1.28 -11.51
C ALA A 81 -8.14 1.89 -12.69
N SER A 82 -8.39 3.17 -12.96
CA SER A 82 -7.67 3.94 -13.97
C SER A 82 -7.14 5.26 -13.40
N ASP A 83 -6.36 6.00 -14.18
CA ASP A 83 -5.81 7.30 -13.78
C ASP A 83 -6.93 8.28 -13.35
N GLU A 84 -8.10 8.20 -13.97
CA GLU A 84 -9.25 9.06 -13.68
C GLU A 84 -9.85 8.83 -12.27
N ASP A 85 -9.52 7.70 -11.64
CA ASP A 85 -10.00 7.36 -10.29
C ASP A 85 -9.21 8.05 -9.16
N PHE A 86 -8.11 8.72 -9.53
CA PHE A 86 -7.19 9.36 -8.60
C PHE A 86 -7.06 10.87 -8.89
N PRO A 87 -6.68 11.67 -7.88
CA PRO A 87 -6.34 13.07 -8.11
C PRO A 87 -5.23 13.24 -9.15
N ALA A 88 -5.37 14.22 -10.05
CA ALA A 88 -4.46 14.41 -11.18
C ALA A 88 -3.00 14.62 -10.73
N GLU A 89 -2.80 15.29 -9.59
CA GLU A 89 -1.48 15.48 -8.98
C GLU A 89 -0.84 14.17 -8.50
N VAL A 90 -1.64 13.20 -8.04
CA VAL A 90 -1.15 11.87 -7.64
C VAL A 90 -0.75 11.08 -8.87
N VAL A 91 -1.57 11.10 -9.92
CA VAL A 91 -1.27 10.45 -11.19
C VAL A 91 0.01 11.01 -11.79
N GLN A 92 0.15 12.33 -11.81
CA GLN A 92 1.34 13.00 -12.33
C GLN A 92 2.60 12.59 -11.54
N TYR A 93 2.54 12.63 -10.21
CA TYR A 93 3.64 12.19 -9.36
C TYR A 93 4.05 10.73 -9.62
N MET A 94 3.08 9.82 -9.77
CA MET A 94 3.36 8.42 -10.07
C MET A 94 4.00 8.25 -11.45
N LYS A 95 3.53 8.98 -12.47
CA LYS A 95 4.09 8.95 -13.83
C LYS A 95 5.53 9.43 -13.87
N GLU A 96 5.86 10.51 -13.16
CA GLU A 96 7.23 11.00 -13.05
C GLU A 96 8.16 9.94 -12.44
N GLY A 97 7.72 9.26 -11.38
CA GLY A 97 8.47 8.17 -10.76
C GLY A 97 8.68 6.97 -11.70
N ILE A 98 7.65 6.58 -12.45
CA ILE A 98 7.72 5.48 -13.44
C ILE A 98 8.67 5.85 -14.58
N GLU A 99 8.54 7.06 -15.12
CA GLU A 99 9.40 7.54 -16.19
C GLU A 99 10.87 7.59 -15.77
N PHE A 100 11.13 8.11 -14.56
CA PHE A 100 12.46 8.10 -13.98
C PHE A 100 13.02 6.68 -13.83
N ALA A 101 12.22 5.74 -13.29
CA ALA A 101 12.63 4.36 -13.10
C ALA A 101 12.96 3.66 -14.43
N ILE A 102 12.15 3.86 -15.47
CA ILE A 102 12.37 3.26 -16.80
C ILE A 102 13.60 3.85 -17.50
N LYS A 103 13.83 5.17 -17.35
CA LYS A 103 14.97 5.86 -17.98
C LYS A 103 16.29 5.68 -17.23
N SER A 104 16.24 5.25 -15.97
CA SER A 104 17.44 5.04 -15.17
C SER A 104 18.33 3.97 -15.81
N PRO A 105 19.63 4.24 -16.01
CA PRO A 105 20.53 3.24 -16.55
C PRO A 105 20.65 2.08 -15.59
N LEU A 106 20.93 0.89 -16.13
CA LEU A 106 21.36 -0.24 -15.30
C LEU A 106 22.66 0.13 -14.57
N PRO A 107 22.86 -0.34 -13.34
CA PRO A 107 24.13 -0.17 -12.64
C PRO A 107 25.26 -0.82 -13.44
N ALA A 108 26.48 -0.29 -13.30
CA ALA A 108 27.64 -0.90 -13.93
C ALA A 108 27.91 -2.29 -13.33
N ALA A 109 28.47 -3.22 -14.10
CA ALA A 109 28.67 -4.60 -13.64
C ALA A 109 29.58 -4.68 -12.41
N GLU A 110 30.55 -3.75 -12.33
CA GLU A 110 31.51 -3.60 -11.25
C GLU A 110 30.83 -3.25 -9.91
N GLU A 111 29.66 -2.60 -9.97
CA GLU A 111 28.88 -2.23 -8.78
C GLU A 111 28.32 -3.46 -8.04
N GLY A 112 28.21 -4.61 -8.73
CA GLY A 112 27.71 -5.85 -8.13
C GLY A 112 28.60 -6.41 -7.01
N ALA A 113 29.85 -5.96 -6.90
CA ALA A 113 30.76 -6.36 -5.83
C ALA A 113 30.93 -5.29 -4.73
N MET A 114 30.25 -4.14 -4.85
CA MET A 114 30.30 -3.10 -3.82
C MET A 114 29.49 -3.51 -2.58
N TRP A 115 29.76 -2.87 -1.45
CA TRP A 115 29.00 -3.02 -0.19
C TRP A 115 29.04 -4.42 0.45
N VAL A 116 29.93 -5.31 -0.01
CA VAL A 116 30.19 -6.59 0.66
C VAL A 116 30.76 -6.37 2.05
N PHE A 117 31.65 -5.39 2.17
CA PHE A 117 32.17 -4.89 3.44
C PHE A 117 32.01 -3.37 3.50
N LYS A 118 31.91 -2.83 4.72
CA LYS A 118 32.00 -1.38 4.94
C LYS A 118 33.46 -0.95 4.70
N GLU A 119 33.66 0.05 3.86
CA GLU A 119 34.97 0.69 3.70
C GLU A 119 35.29 1.59 4.90
N ASN A 120 36.56 1.61 5.31
CA ASN A 120 37.06 2.38 6.47
C ASN A 120 37.25 3.87 6.16
#